data_AF-A0AAD6FG44-F1
#
_entry.id   AF-A0AAD6FG44-F1
#
_cell.length_a   1.000
_cell.length_b   1.000
_cell.length_c   1.000
_cell.angle_alpha   90.00
_cell.angle_beta   90.00
_cell.angle_gamma   90.00
#
_symmetry.space_group_name_H-M   'P 1'
#
loop_
_entity.id
_entity.type
_entity.pdbx_description
1 polymer ?
#
loop_
_entity_poly.entity_id
_entity_poly.type
_entity_poly.pdbx_seq_one_letter_code
_entity_poly.pdbx_strand_id
1 'polypeptide(L)'
;MDFEKIITFIRKLCSKFLLPTVLQTHFKPQDIPYVDKENHLPGYKLNVGFITRMRLNHLLDAGDITAQKVELFHTASLNFFVKAVEYALQRLPLSEPLLKHARFLDVRQRAEYGVEDALYFVDRYAHLLPYHSPQDHDSLGEEFLDYQTMPVPILEADPDIEGFWANMASLKHKVTGVGRFDRLSTVAKLVLVLPHSNADAERVFSVVGLNKTKTRNSLSLEGTLSSLMTIKMADLEPCFKWEPTQSMLETAKSATSSYNRPDHSQSTI
;
A
#
# COMPACT_ATOMS: atom_id res chain seq x y z
N MET A 1 0.68 1.89 -0.72
CA MET A 1 2.03 2.35 -0.36
C MET A 1 2.21 3.71 -1.00
N ASP A 2 2.26 4.75 -0.19
CA ASP A 2 2.44 6.15 -0.61
C ASP A 2 3.85 6.34 -1.21
N PHE A 3 3.92 6.96 -2.39
CA PHE A 3 5.16 7.22 -3.12
C PHE A 3 6.20 7.96 -2.27
N GLU A 4 5.75 8.90 -1.43
CA GLU A 4 6.63 9.65 -0.52
C GLU A 4 7.20 8.76 0.59
N LYS A 5 6.44 7.77 1.05
CA LYS A 5 6.92 6.77 2.02
C LYS A 5 8.02 5.90 1.39
N ILE A 6 7.91 5.57 0.11
CA ILE A 6 8.95 4.83 -0.63
C ILE A 6 10.23 5.65 -0.71
N ILE A 7 10.13 6.92 -1.12
CA ILE A 7 11.28 7.84 -1.18
C ILE A 7 11.93 7.97 0.19
N THR A 8 11.14 8.24 1.22
CA THR A 8 11.60 8.40 2.61
C THR A 8 12.31 7.15 3.12
N PHE A 9 11.78 5.96 2.81
CA PHE A 9 12.40 4.69 3.17
C PHE A 9 13.81 4.55 2.56
N ILE A 10 13.96 4.79 1.25
CA ILE A 10 15.25 4.68 0.57
C ILE A 10 16.23 5.70 1.12
N ARG A 11 15.80 6.95 1.31
CA ARG A 11 16.67 8.01 1.88
C ARG A 11 17.14 7.67 3.29
N LYS A 12 16.25 7.11 4.13
CA LYS A 12 16.59 6.63 5.48
C LYS A 12 17.54 5.43 5.46
N LEU A 13 17.47 4.58 4.44
CA LEU A 13 18.40 3.49 4.25
C LEU A 13 19.78 4.01 3.85
N CYS A 14 19.84 4.91 2.87
CA CYS A 14 21.06 5.58 2.42
C CYS A 14 21.74 6.38 3.55
N SER A 15 20.97 7.06 4.41
CA SER A 15 21.51 7.86 5.52
C SER A 15 22.26 7.03 6.58
N LYS A 16 22.22 5.70 6.50
CA LYS A 16 22.99 4.83 7.40
C LYS A 16 24.46 4.72 7.00
N PHE A 17 24.81 5.00 5.74
CA PHE A 17 26.16 4.76 5.24
C PHE A 17 26.68 5.84 4.28
N LEU A 18 25.84 6.75 3.79
CA LEU A 18 26.28 7.86 2.94
C LEU A 18 26.55 9.14 3.74
N LEU A 19 27.45 9.97 3.20
CA LEU A 19 27.68 11.32 3.67
C LEU A 19 26.39 12.16 3.60
N PRO A 20 26.06 12.96 4.64
CA PRO A 20 24.87 13.80 4.62
C PRO A 20 24.82 14.78 3.44
N THR A 21 25.97 15.28 3.00
CA THR A 21 26.10 16.20 1.85
C THR A 21 25.57 15.60 0.56
N VAL A 22 25.77 14.30 0.34
CA VAL A 22 25.28 13.57 -0.84
C VAL A 22 23.76 13.54 -0.86
N LEU A 23 23.14 13.30 0.30
CA LEU A 23 21.68 13.29 0.42
C LEU A 23 21.08 14.68 0.32
N GLN A 24 21.81 15.73 0.69
CA GLN A 24 21.37 17.12 0.53
C GLN A 24 21.36 17.58 -0.92
N THR A 25 22.25 17.03 -1.76
CA THR A 25 22.36 17.42 -3.18
C THR A 25 21.54 16.54 -4.13
N HIS A 26 21.23 15.29 -3.76
CA HIS A 26 20.47 14.36 -4.58
C HIS A 26 19.08 14.12 -3.99
N PHE A 27 18.06 14.70 -4.62
CA PHE A 27 16.67 14.62 -4.13
C PHE A 27 15.98 13.32 -4.55
N LYS A 28 16.15 12.90 -5.81
CA LYS A 28 15.53 11.68 -6.33
C LYS A 28 16.33 10.45 -5.89
N PRO A 29 15.66 9.38 -5.40
CA PRO A 29 16.35 8.17 -4.97
C PRO A 29 17.24 7.52 -6.04
N GLN A 30 16.83 7.61 -7.31
CA GLN A 30 17.52 7.00 -8.46
C GLN A 30 18.84 7.71 -8.79
N ASP A 31 18.95 9.00 -8.44
CA ASP A 31 20.12 9.82 -8.75
C ASP A 31 21.17 9.74 -7.64
N ILE A 32 20.88 9.09 -6.51
CA ILE A 32 21.81 9.02 -5.37
C ILE A 32 23.00 8.12 -5.77
N PRO A 33 24.25 8.64 -5.74
CA PRO A 33 25.45 7.87 -6.07
C PRO A 33 25.87 6.95 -4.91
N TYR A 34 25.02 5.97 -4.58
CA TYR A 34 25.17 5.14 -3.38
C TYR A 34 26.28 4.08 -3.49
N VAL A 35 26.76 3.78 -4.69
CA VAL A 35 27.84 2.81 -4.93
C VAL A 35 29.22 3.45 -4.75
N ASP A 36 29.31 4.76 -4.95
CA ASP A 36 30.58 5.49 -4.99
C ASP A 36 31.21 5.57 -3.60
N LYS A 37 32.40 4.97 -3.45
CA LYS A 37 33.08 4.86 -2.16
C LYS A 37 33.43 6.21 -1.54
N GLU A 38 33.65 7.24 -2.36
CA GLU A 38 33.94 8.61 -1.92
C GLU A 38 32.75 9.23 -1.16
N ASN A 39 31.54 8.74 -1.44
CA ASN A 39 30.31 9.19 -0.80
C ASN A 39 30.00 8.44 0.50
N HIS A 40 30.80 7.44 0.87
CA HIS A 40 30.54 6.58 2.02
C HIS A 40 31.11 7.18 3.32
N LEU A 41 30.39 6.97 4.41
CA LEU A 41 30.90 7.22 5.75
C LEU A 41 32.03 6.22 6.06
N PRO A 42 33.06 6.64 6.81
CA PRO A 42 34.05 5.69 7.31
C PRO A 42 33.39 4.67 8.24
N GLY A 43 33.95 3.46 8.30
CA GLY A 43 33.35 2.30 8.99
C GLY A 43 32.81 2.60 10.40
N TYR A 44 33.60 3.29 11.22
CA TYR A 44 33.24 3.66 12.59
C TYR A 44 32.03 4.60 12.69
N LYS A 45 31.69 5.35 11.61
CA LYS A 45 30.52 6.23 11.52
C LYS A 45 29.28 5.59 10.89
N LEU A 46 29.37 4.36 10.35
CA LEU A 46 28.21 3.65 9.79
C LEU A 46 27.11 3.46 10.84
N ASN A 47 25.84 3.70 10.51
CA ASN A 47 24.73 3.52 11.45
C ASN A 47 24.27 2.05 11.51
N VAL A 48 25.00 1.26 12.31
CA VAL A 48 24.69 -0.17 12.61
C VAL A 48 23.79 -0.35 13.86
N GLY A 49 23.32 0.76 14.45
CA GLY A 49 22.56 0.76 15.70
C GLY A 49 23.43 0.86 16.96
N PHE A 50 22.87 1.46 18.01
CA PHE A 50 23.59 1.74 19.26
C PHE A 50 24.02 0.47 20.00
N ILE A 51 23.11 -0.50 20.15
CA ILE A 51 23.36 -1.76 20.84
C ILE A 51 24.48 -2.55 20.15
N THR A 52 24.42 -2.67 18.82
CA THR A 52 25.43 -3.35 18.01
C THR A 52 26.79 -2.70 18.17
N ARG A 53 26.87 -1.37 18.13
CA ARG A 53 28.13 -0.62 18.33
C ARG A 53 28.70 -0.81 19.73
N MET A 54 27.87 -0.73 20.76
CA MET A 54 28.29 -0.97 22.14
C MET A 54 28.84 -2.38 22.32
N ARG A 55 28.18 -3.38 21.73
CA ARG A 55 28.65 -4.76 21.78
C ARG A 55 29.99 -4.94 21.06
N LEU A 56 30.15 -4.33 19.89
CA LEU A 56 31.39 -4.40 19.12
C LEU A 56 32.56 -3.77 19.89
N ASN A 57 32.35 -2.59 20.48
CA ASN A 57 33.36 -1.91 21.30
C ASN A 57 33.71 -2.74 22.54
N HIS A 58 32.72 -3.26 23.27
CA HIS A 58 32.96 -4.12 24.44
C HIS A 58 33.79 -5.36 24.08
N LEU A 59 33.51 -6.01 22.95
CA LEU A 59 34.29 -7.17 22.50
C LEU A 59 35.72 -6.79 22.14
N LEU A 60 35.94 -5.60 21.58
CA LEU A 60 37.28 -5.11 21.25
C LEU A 60 38.06 -4.78 22.53
N ASP A 61 37.43 -4.06 23.46
CA ASP A 61 38.04 -3.63 24.73
C ASP A 61 38.38 -4.83 25.64
N ALA A 62 37.54 -5.88 25.61
CA ALA A 62 37.79 -7.13 26.31
C ALA A 62 38.86 -8.02 25.65
N GLY A 63 39.30 -7.69 24.42
CA GLY A 63 40.25 -8.50 23.65
C GLY A 63 39.64 -9.74 22.98
N ASP A 64 38.32 -9.90 23.01
CA ASP A 64 37.60 -11.02 22.38
C ASP A 64 37.66 -10.97 20.84
N ILE A 65 37.83 -9.76 20.29
CA ILE A 65 38.02 -9.51 18.85
C ILE A 65 39.20 -8.58 18.59
N THR A 66 39.77 -8.69 17.40
CA THR A 66 40.86 -7.83 16.93
C THR A 66 40.31 -6.62 16.17
N ALA A 67 41.12 -5.57 16.03
CA ALA A 67 40.79 -4.43 15.17
C ALA A 67 40.50 -4.84 13.71
N GLN A 68 41.19 -5.87 13.19
CA GLN A 68 40.91 -6.43 11.86
C GLN A 68 39.48 -7.02 11.76
N LYS A 69 38.98 -7.69 12.81
CA LYS A 69 37.60 -8.20 12.83
C LYS A 69 36.57 -7.05 12.87
N VAL A 70 36.90 -5.94 13.53
CA VAL A 70 36.06 -4.74 13.55
C VAL A 70 35.99 -4.11 12.15
N GLU A 71 37.13 -4.00 11.45
CA GLU A 71 37.18 -3.51 10.08
C GLU A 71 36.41 -4.42 9.10
N LEU A 72 36.54 -5.74 9.25
CA LEU A 72 35.77 -6.71 8.48
C LEU A 72 34.26 -6.55 8.71
N PHE A 73 33.84 -6.37 9.97
CA PHE A 73 32.44 -6.12 10.31
C PHE A 73 31.91 -4.83 9.66
N HIS A 74 32.68 -3.75 9.69
CA HIS A 74 32.30 -2.49 9.04
C HIS A 74 32.18 -2.64 7.52
N THR A 75 33.13 -3.34 6.90
CA THR A 75 33.11 -3.63 5.46
C THR A 75 31.89 -4.46 5.08
N ALA A 76 31.57 -5.51 5.86
CA ALA A 76 30.39 -6.32 5.65
C ALA A 76 29.09 -5.52 5.83
N SER A 77 29.03 -4.64 6.84
CA SER A 77 27.88 -3.76 7.09
C SER A 77 27.65 -2.79 5.94
N LEU A 78 28.72 -2.18 5.41
CA LEU A 78 28.64 -1.30 4.25
C LEU A 78 28.12 -2.04 3.03
N ASN A 79 28.69 -3.21 2.71
CA ASN A 79 28.25 -4.04 1.59
C ASN A 79 26.77 -4.44 1.72
N PHE A 80 26.33 -4.78 2.93
CA PHE A 80 24.93 -5.06 3.21
C PHE A 80 24.04 -3.85 2.88
N PHE A 81 24.39 -2.65 3.33
CA PHE A 81 23.58 -1.46 3.06
C PHE A 81 23.54 -1.10 1.57
N VAL A 82 24.68 -1.17 0.87
CA VAL A 82 24.74 -0.95 -0.58
C VAL A 82 23.81 -1.93 -1.30
N LYS A 83 23.89 -3.23 -0.97
CA LYS A 83 23.01 -4.24 -1.55
C LYS A 83 21.53 -4.07 -1.17
N ALA A 84 21.24 -3.60 0.03
CA ALA A 84 19.89 -3.30 0.46
C ALA A 84 19.28 -2.15 -0.35
N VAL A 85 20.05 -1.09 -0.63
CA VAL A 85 19.62 0.03 -1.48
C VAL A 85 19.42 -0.44 -2.92
N GLU A 86 20.36 -1.19 -3.48
CA GLU A 86 20.24 -1.79 -4.82
C GLU A 86 18.96 -2.62 -4.95
N TYR A 87 18.70 -3.52 -3.99
CA TYR A 87 17.50 -4.34 -3.95
C TYR A 87 16.23 -3.49 -3.85
N ALA A 88 16.22 -2.47 -2.98
CA ALA A 88 15.09 -1.58 -2.80
C ALA A 88 14.76 -0.83 -4.11
N LEU A 89 15.77 -0.27 -4.78
CA LEU A 89 15.60 0.44 -6.06
C LEU A 89 15.08 -0.49 -7.17
N GLN A 90 15.49 -1.76 -7.18
CA GLN A 90 15.03 -2.74 -8.18
C GLN A 90 13.61 -3.27 -7.94
N ARG A 91 13.16 -3.30 -6.69
CA ARG A 91 11.89 -3.95 -6.30
C ARG A 91 10.77 -2.97 -6.00
N LEU A 92 11.10 -1.75 -5.59
CA LEU A 92 10.09 -0.74 -5.29
C LEU A 92 9.62 -0.06 -6.59
N PRO A 93 8.32 0.23 -6.73
CA PRO A 93 7.72 0.77 -7.95
C PRO A 93 7.98 2.28 -8.10
N LEU A 94 9.24 2.70 -8.06
CA LEU A 94 9.64 4.12 -8.13
C LEU A 94 9.36 4.78 -9.48
N SER A 95 9.24 3.98 -10.54
CA SER A 95 8.94 4.44 -11.89
C SER A 95 7.50 4.13 -12.32
N GLU A 96 6.65 3.62 -11.41
CA GLU A 96 5.27 3.26 -11.76
C GLU A 96 4.45 4.53 -12.04
N PRO A 97 3.97 4.73 -13.28
CA PRO A 97 3.24 5.94 -13.65
C PRO A 97 1.96 6.13 -12.83
N LEU A 98 1.30 5.03 -12.43
CA LEU A 98 0.13 5.08 -11.56
C LEU A 98 0.41 5.80 -10.25
N LEU A 99 1.53 5.48 -9.58
CA LEU A 99 1.88 6.12 -8.32
C LEU A 99 2.30 7.57 -8.50
N LYS A 100 2.95 7.89 -9.64
CA LYS A 100 3.34 9.26 -9.96
C LYS A 100 2.12 10.14 -10.19
N HIS A 101 1.18 9.70 -11.03
CA HIS A 101 -0.03 10.45 -11.33
C HIS A 101 -0.99 10.52 -10.14
N ALA A 102 -1.05 9.51 -9.27
CA ALA A 102 -1.90 9.54 -8.07
C ALA A 102 -1.56 10.68 -7.07
N ARG A 103 -0.41 11.36 -7.21
CA ARG A 103 0.03 12.37 -6.25
C ARG A 103 -0.83 13.64 -6.24
N PHE A 104 -1.64 13.90 -7.28
CA PHE A 104 -2.60 15.02 -7.27
C PHE A 104 -3.61 14.94 -6.11
N LEU A 105 -3.80 13.73 -5.53
CA LEU A 105 -4.65 13.51 -4.37
C LEU A 105 -4.10 14.14 -3.08
N ASP A 106 -2.79 14.41 -3.00
CA ASP A 106 -2.24 15.15 -1.87
C ASP A 106 -2.57 16.64 -2.01
N VAL A 107 -3.58 17.06 -1.26
CA VAL A 107 -4.08 18.43 -1.22
C VAL A 107 -2.98 19.45 -0.90
N ARG A 108 -1.94 19.07 -0.16
CA ARG A 108 -0.82 19.97 0.19
C ARG A 108 0.04 20.29 -1.02
N GLN A 109 0.16 19.36 -1.96
CA GLN A 109 0.99 19.49 -3.16
C GLN A 109 0.16 19.71 -4.43
N ARG A 110 -1.16 19.92 -4.32
CA ARG A 110 -2.07 20.03 -5.48
C ARG A 110 -1.66 21.06 -6.55
N ALA A 111 -0.96 22.12 -6.15
CA ALA A 111 -0.47 23.15 -7.06
C ALA A 111 0.68 22.67 -7.97
N GLU A 112 1.32 21.53 -7.64
CA GLU A 112 2.44 20.95 -8.39
C GLU A 112 1.99 20.01 -9.51
N TYR A 113 0.71 19.65 -9.56
CA TYR A 113 0.13 18.67 -10.49
C TYR A 113 -0.82 19.32 -11.47
N GLY A 114 -1.07 18.68 -12.60
CA GLY A 114 -1.97 19.19 -13.61
C GLY A 114 -3.12 18.22 -13.93
N VAL A 115 -4.04 18.69 -14.77
CA VAL A 115 -5.21 17.88 -15.20
C VAL A 115 -4.79 16.57 -15.87
N GLU A 116 -3.60 16.52 -16.49
CA GLU A 116 -3.02 15.31 -17.06
C GLU A 116 -2.88 14.17 -16.05
N ASP A 117 -2.67 14.48 -14.77
CA ASP A 117 -2.57 13.48 -13.72
C ASP A 117 -3.93 12.82 -13.44
N ALA A 118 -5.03 13.57 -13.54
CA ALA A 118 -6.38 13.01 -13.47
C ALA A 118 -6.78 12.28 -14.76
N LEU A 119 -6.46 12.87 -15.93
CA LEU A 119 -6.75 12.29 -17.24
C LEU A 119 -6.03 10.96 -17.46
N TYR A 120 -4.83 10.79 -16.91
CA TYR A 120 -4.15 9.51 -16.88
C TYR A 120 -5.05 8.36 -16.39
N PHE A 121 -5.83 8.61 -15.34
CA PHE A 121 -6.75 7.61 -14.78
C PHE A 121 -8.00 7.44 -15.62
N VAL A 122 -8.52 8.52 -16.23
CA VAL A 122 -9.63 8.46 -17.18
C VAL A 122 -9.28 7.54 -18.35
N ASP A 123 -8.10 7.73 -18.94
CA ASP A 123 -7.62 6.91 -20.05
C ASP A 123 -7.35 5.46 -19.60
N ARG A 124 -6.65 5.27 -18.47
CA ARG A 124 -6.28 3.95 -17.97
C ARG A 124 -7.49 3.11 -17.53
N TYR A 125 -8.53 3.75 -17.01
CA TYR A 125 -9.73 3.09 -16.46
C TYR A 125 -11.01 3.53 -17.18
N ALA A 126 -10.96 3.59 -18.51
CA ALA A 126 -12.04 4.10 -19.36
C ALA A 126 -13.42 3.45 -19.16
N HIS A 127 -13.45 2.19 -18.69
CA HIS A 127 -14.68 1.45 -18.38
C HIS A 127 -15.32 1.86 -17.05
N LEU A 128 -14.54 2.43 -16.12
CA LEU A 128 -15.01 2.92 -14.82
C LEU A 128 -15.21 4.44 -14.81
N LEU A 129 -14.48 5.16 -15.67
CA LEU A 129 -14.52 6.60 -15.82
C LEU A 129 -14.96 6.95 -17.25
N PRO A 130 -16.27 7.06 -17.53
CA PRO A 130 -16.79 7.30 -18.87
C PRO A 130 -16.70 8.79 -19.27
N TYR A 131 -15.51 9.39 -19.14
CA TYR A 131 -15.26 10.82 -19.37
C TYR A 131 -14.39 11.03 -20.62
N HIS A 132 -14.85 10.53 -21.77
CA HIS A 132 -14.02 10.40 -22.99
C HIS A 132 -14.21 11.52 -24.00
N SER A 133 -15.23 12.37 -23.81
CA SER A 133 -15.51 13.44 -24.75
C SER A 133 -14.59 14.64 -24.49
N PRO A 134 -14.27 15.45 -25.51
CA PRO A 134 -13.57 16.73 -25.30
C PRO A 134 -14.26 17.62 -24.27
N GLN A 135 -15.60 17.61 -24.24
CA GLN A 135 -16.39 18.36 -23.26
C GLN A 135 -16.22 17.84 -21.83
N ASP A 136 -16.07 16.53 -21.65
CA ASP A 136 -15.77 15.95 -20.33
C ASP A 136 -14.35 16.30 -19.89
N HIS A 137 -13.38 16.32 -20.81
CA HIS A 137 -12.01 16.72 -20.52
C HIS A 137 -11.94 18.21 -20.13
N ASP A 138 -12.64 19.08 -20.86
CA ASP A 138 -12.76 20.51 -20.52
C ASP A 138 -13.40 20.67 -19.14
N SER A 139 -14.50 19.96 -18.87
CA SER A 139 -15.19 20.01 -17.57
C SER A 139 -14.29 19.52 -16.43
N LEU A 140 -13.57 18.42 -16.62
CA LEU A 140 -12.62 17.91 -15.63
C LEU A 140 -11.46 18.89 -15.43
N GLY A 141 -10.99 19.55 -16.49
CA GLY A 141 -9.97 20.60 -16.43
C GLY A 141 -10.42 21.79 -15.58
N GLU A 142 -11.64 22.27 -15.77
CA GLU A 142 -12.21 23.34 -14.95
C GLU A 142 -12.34 22.92 -13.48
N GLU A 143 -12.83 21.70 -13.20
CA GLU A 143 -12.88 21.15 -11.85
C GLU A 143 -11.48 21.07 -11.21
N PHE A 144 -10.46 20.68 -11.99
CA PHE A 144 -9.08 20.59 -11.52
C PHE A 144 -8.48 21.97 -11.22
N LEU A 145 -8.70 22.96 -12.09
CA LEU A 145 -8.27 24.34 -11.87
C LEU A 145 -8.93 24.95 -10.62
N ASP A 146 -10.23 24.70 -10.43
CA ASP A 146 -10.92 25.10 -9.20
C ASP A 146 -10.23 24.44 -7.98
N TYR A 147 -10.01 23.12 -8.01
CA TYR A 147 -9.32 22.40 -6.93
C TYR A 147 -7.95 23.00 -6.59
N GLN A 148 -7.14 23.36 -7.58
CA GLN A 148 -5.83 23.98 -7.37
C GLN A 148 -5.94 25.36 -6.70
N THR A 149 -6.94 26.14 -7.11
CA THR A 149 -7.13 27.52 -6.66
C THR A 149 -7.97 27.66 -5.39
N MET A 150 -8.57 26.58 -4.90
CA MET A 150 -9.24 26.55 -3.60
C MET A 150 -8.31 27.05 -2.49
N PRO A 151 -8.84 27.73 -1.46
CA PRO A 151 -8.05 28.08 -0.28
C PRO A 151 -7.38 26.84 0.30
N VAL A 152 -6.09 26.95 0.64
CA VAL A 152 -5.34 25.85 1.27
C VAL A 152 -6.01 25.50 2.60
N PRO A 153 -6.54 24.27 2.76
CA PRO A 153 -7.10 23.87 4.04
C PRO A 153 -5.98 23.78 5.08
N ILE A 154 -6.29 24.15 6.33
CA ILE A 154 -5.42 23.85 7.46
C ILE A 154 -5.52 22.34 7.69
N LEU A 155 -4.48 21.62 7.31
CA LEU A 155 -4.42 20.16 7.42
C LEU A 155 -3.58 19.76 8.63
N GLU A 156 -4.03 18.71 9.32
CA GLU A 156 -3.25 18.06 10.37
C GLU A 156 -2.02 17.34 9.79
N ALA A 157 -1.14 16.86 10.67
CA ALA A 157 0.07 16.14 10.25
C ALA A 157 -0.25 14.87 9.44
N ASP A 158 -1.36 14.21 9.76
CA ASP A 158 -1.90 13.05 9.04
C ASP A 158 -3.33 13.37 8.57
N PRO A 159 -3.48 14.02 7.40
CA PRO A 159 -4.80 14.44 6.93
C PRO A 159 -5.64 13.23 6.51
N ASP A 160 -6.92 13.26 6.87
CA ASP A 160 -7.91 12.32 6.35
C ASP A 160 -8.19 12.63 4.86
N ILE A 161 -7.39 12.03 3.99
CA ILE A 161 -7.49 12.19 2.53
C ILE A 161 -8.82 11.62 2.02
N GLU A 162 -9.30 10.51 2.57
CA GLU A 162 -10.57 9.89 2.18
C GLU A 162 -11.74 10.80 2.53
N GLY A 163 -11.78 11.31 3.77
CA GLY A 163 -12.78 12.27 4.21
C GLY A 163 -12.73 13.58 3.42
N PHE A 164 -11.54 14.08 3.07
CA PHE A 164 -11.40 15.25 2.20
C PHE A 164 -12.07 15.02 0.85
N TRP A 165 -11.75 13.93 0.15
CA TRP A 165 -12.33 13.65 -1.17
C TRP A 165 -13.82 13.28 -1.11
N ALA A 166 -14.28 12.70 0.00
CA ALA A 166 -15.71 12.52 0.27
C ALA A 166 -16.44 13.86 0.41
N ASN A 167 -15.84 14.82 1.12
CA ASN A 167 -16.38 16.18 1.24
C ASN A 167 -16.40 16.90 -0.11
N MET A 168 -15.32 16.81 -0.89
CA MET A 168 -15.23 17.38 -2.24
C MET A 168 -16.37 16.88 -3.13
N ALA A 169 -16.67 15.58 -3.08
CA ALA A 169 -17.77 14.97 -3.83
C ALA A 169 -19.17 15.46 -3.42
N SER A 170 -19.30 16.05 -2.23
CA SER A 170 -20.57 16.57 -1.72
C SER A 170 -20.78 18.06 -2.02
N LEU A 171 -19.72 18.77 -2.43
CA LEU A 171 -19.77 20.20 -2.69
C LEU A 171 -20.59 20.50 -3.94
N LYS A 172 -21.44 21.52 -3.84
CA LYS A 172 -22.26 22.01 -4.94
C LYS A 172 -21.92 23.45 -5.27
N HIS A 173 -22.01 23.82 -6.53
CA HIS A 173 -21.96 25.21 -6.95
C HIS A 173 -23.13 25.98 -6.33
N LYS A 174 -22.84 27.09 -5.65
CA LYS A 174 -23.86 27.90 -4.94
C LYS A 174 -24.96 28.45 -5.85
N VAL A 175 -24.65 28.62 -7.14
CA VAL A 175 -25.56 29.24 -8.13
C VAL A 175 -26.37 28.19 -8.89
N THR A 176 -25.73 27.12 -9.37
CA THR A 176 -26.37 26.12 -10.22
C THR A 176 -26.93 24.93 -9.44
N GLY A 177 -26.46 24.68 -8.21
CA GLY A 177 -26.83 23.51 -7.40
C GLY A 177 -26.28 22.18 -7.91
N VAL A 178 -25.53 22.19 -9.02
CA VAL A 178 -24.82 21.04 -9.59
C VAL A 178 -23.56 20.78 -8.77
N GLY A 179 -23.09 19.54 -8.75
CA GLY A 179 -21.85 19.18 -8.06
C GLY A 179 -20.66 19.95 -8.63
N ARG A 180 -19.80 20.41 -7.72
CA ARG A 180 -18.67 21.29 -8.03
C ARG A 180 -17.44 20.52 -8.50
N PHE A 181 -17.29 19.28 -8.05
CA PHE A 181 -16.13 18.41 -8.31
C PHE A 181 -16.58 16.99 -8.64
N ASP A 182 -17.68 16.83 -9.38
CA ASP A 182 -18.30 15.52 -9.60
C ASP A 182 -17.36 14.55 -10.33
N ARG A 183 -16.69 15.01 -11.39
CA ARG A 183 -15.76 14.16 -12.17
C ARG A 183 -14.47 13.94 -11.42
N LEU A 184 -13.86 15.01 -10.94
CA LEU A 184 -12.58 14.96 -10.23
C LEU A 184 -12.68 14.11 -8.97
N SER A 185 -13.76 14.24 -8.19
CA SER A 185 -13.96 13.41 -7.00
C SER A 185 -14.25 11.96 -7.36
N THR A 186 -14.86 11.68 -8.51
CA THR A 186 -15.05 10.30 -8.99
C THR A 186 -13.72 9.68 -9.41
N VAL A 187 -12.86 10.42 -10.11
CA VAL A 187 -11.48 10.01 -10.40
C VAL A 187 -10.74 9.73 -9.10
N ALA A 188 -10.79 10.66 -8.13
CA ALA A 188 -10.10 10.52 -6.86
C ALA A 188 -10.55 9.30 -6.05
N LYS A 189 -11.87 9.07 -5.97
CA LYS A 189 -12.43 7.87 -5.34
C LYS A 189 -11.91 6.59 -5.98
N LEU A 190 -11.87 6.52 -7.31
CA LEU A 190 -11.32 5.36 -8.00
C LEU A 190 -9.86 5.14 -7.61
N VAL A 191 -9.04 6.19 -7.64
CA VAL A 191 -7.62 6.09 -7.29
C VAL A 191 -7.43 5.62 -5.84
N LEU A 192 -8.21 6.15 -4.90
CA LEU A 192 -8.12 5.80 -3.48
C LEU A 192 -8.51 4.35 -3.16
N VAL A 193 -9.37 3.73 -3.98
CA VAL A 193 -9.74 2.31 -3.81
C VAL A 193 -8.80 1.35 -4.56
N LEU A 194 -7.83 1.86 -5.31
CA LEU A 194 -6.84 0.99 -5.94
C LEU A 194 -6.00 0.30 -4.86
N PRO A 195 -5.85 -1.03 -4.90
CA PRO A 195 -5.03 -1.75 -3.93
C PRO A 195 -3.56 -1.32 -4.09
N HIS A 196 -3.10 -0.43 -3.22
CA HIS A 196 -1.73 0.10 -3.28
C HIS A 196 -0.69 -0.80 -2.59
N SER A 197 -1.06 -1.99 -2.13
CA SER A 197 -0.17 -2.99 -1.52
C SER A 197 -0.78 -4.38 -1.66
N ASN A 198 0.06 -5.38 -1.89
CA ASN A 198 -0.37 -6.78 -1.85
C ASN A 198 -0.56 -7.29 -0.41
N ALA A 199 -0.22 -6.51 0.62
CA ALA A 199 -0.27 -6.95 2.01
C ALA A 199 -1.67 -7.42 2.47
N ASP A 200 -2.74 -6.77 2.00
CA ASP A 200 -4.11 -7.18 2.35
C ASP A 200 -4.49 -8.48 1.62
N ALA A 201 -4.07 -8.64 0.35
CA ALA A 201 -4.19 -9.90 -0.37
C ALA A 201 -3.34 -11.01 0.28
N GLU A 202 -2.12 -10.73 0.75
CA GLU A 202 -1.25 -11.67 1.46
C GLU A 202 -1.84 -12.05 2.82
N ARG A 203 -2.49 -11.12 3.53
CA ARG A 203 -3.25 -11.42 4.76
C ARG A 203 -4.40 -12.38 4.45
N VAL A 204 -5.16 -12.12 3.38
CA VAL A 204 -6.22 -13.02 2.88
C VAL A 204 -5.63 -14.40 2.56
N PHE A 205 -4.52 -14.46 1.82
CA PHE A 205 -3.85 -15.72 1.47
C PHE A 205 -3.29 -16.47 2.68
N SER A 206 -2.83 -15.77 3.72
CA SER A 206 -2.41 -16.38 4.98
C SER A 206 -3.60 -17.06 5.68
N VAL A 207 -4.76 -16.38 5.74
CA VAL A 207 -6.00 -16.97 6.27
C VAL A 207 -6.43 -18.17 5.43
N VAL A 208 -6.35 -18.10 4.10
CA VAL A 208 -6.62 -19.25 3.22
C VAL A 208 -5.64 -20.41 3.49
N GLY A 209 -4.35 -20.13 3.65
CA GLY A 209 -3.32 -21.13 3.96
C GLY A 209 -3.61 -21.85 5.28
N LEU A 210 -3.99 -21.12 6.33
CA LEU A 210 -4.40 -21.71 7.61
C LEU A 210 -5.62 -22.64 7.47
N ASN A 211 -6.57 -22.29 6.60
CA ASN A 211 -7.76 -23.11 6.35
C ASN A 211 -7.51 -24.30 5.39
N LYS A 212 -6.38 -24.31 4.66
CA LYS A 212 -6.05 -25.38 3.71
C LYS A 212 -5.10 -26.45 4.25
N THR A 213 -4.09 -26.10 5.06
CA THR A 213 -2.93 -27.00 5.20
C THR A 213 -2.44 -27.35 6.59
N LYS A 214 -2.97 -26.80 7.70
CA LYS A 214 -2.37 -27.09 9.03
C LYS A 214 -3.29 -27.50 10.18
N THR A 215 -4.59 -27.20 10.17
CA THR A 215 -5.47 -27.52 11.34
C THR A 215 -6.86 -28.02 11.00
N ARG A 216 -7.24 -28.12 9.71
CA ARG A 216 -8.56 -28.61 9.28
C ARG A 216 -8.46 -29.37 7.95
N ASN A 217 -9.35 -30.34 7.75
CA ASN A 217 -9.51 -31.06 6.48
C ASN A 217 -9.60 -30.04 5.33
N SER A 218 -8.78 -30.25 4.29
CA SER A 218 -8.69 -29.39 3.11
C SER A 218 -10.09 -29.07 2.55
N LEU A 219 -10.57 -27.85 2.80
CA LEU A 219 -11.86 -27.39 2.29
C LEU A 219 -11.78 -27.24 0.77
N SER A 220 -12.83 -27.64 0.06
CA SER A 220 -12.94 -27.44 -1.38
C SER A 220 -12.84 -25.95 -1.71
N LEU A 221 -12.08 -25.63 -2.77
CA LEU A 221 -11.90 -24.25 -3.22
C LEU A 221 -13.23 -23.63 -3.65
N GLU A 222 -14.02 -24.42 -4.39
CA GLU A 222 -15.38 -24.08 -4.79
C GLU A 222 -16.36 -24.44 -3.67
N GLY A 223 -17.23 -23.50 -3.33
CA GLY A 223 -18.18 -23.61 -2.24
C GLY A 223 -17.60 -23.17 -0.89
N THR A 224 -17.34 -24.12 0.00
CA THR A 224 -17.17 -23.88 1.45
C THR A 224 -16.04 -22.92 1.80
N LEU A 225 -14.86 -23.05 1.16
CA LEU A 225 -13.74 -22.15 1.45
C LEU A 225 -14.04 -20.72 0.98
N SER A 226 -14.58 -20.55 -0.23
CA SER A 226 -14.96 -19.24 -0.76
C SER A 226 -15.99 -18.54 0.16
N SER A 227 -17.06 -19.24 0.53
CA SER A 227 -18.09 -18.69 1.44
C SER A 227 -17.54 -18.33 2.81
N LEU A 228 -16.68 -19.18 3.40
CA LEU A 228 -16.04 -18.91 4.68
C LEU A 228 -15.13 -17.68 4.61
N MET A 229 -14.37 -17.53 3.52
CA MET A 229 -13.51 -16.38 3.31
C MET A 229 -14.33 -15.09 3.13
N THR A 230 -15.42 -15.13 2.36
CA THR A 230 -16.33 -13.99 2.20
C THR A 230 -16.89 -13.53 3.55
N ILE A 231 -17.36 -14.46 4.39
CA ILE A 231 -17.87 -14.15 5.74
C ILE A 231 -16.76 -13.54 6.61
N LYS A 232 -15.54 -14.11 6.57
CA LYS A 232 -14.40 -13.62 7.36
C LYS A 232 -13.91 -12.25 6.91
N MET A 233 -14.00 -11.93 5.62
CA MET A 233 -13.54 -10.67 5.05
C MET A 233 -14.58 -9.56 5.13
N ALA A 234 -15.87 -9.90 5.24
CA ALA A 234 -16.95 -8.93 5.39
C ALA A 234 -16.98 -8.25 6.79
N ASP A 235 -16.03 -8.58 7.67
CA ASP A 235 -15.95 -8.10 9.06
C ASP A 235 -17.30 -8.15 9.80
N LEU A 236 -18.09 -9.20 9.49
CA LEU A 236 -19.28 -9.51 10.25
C LEU A 236 -18.83 -9.77 11.68
N GLU A 237 -19.57 -9.20 12.64
CA GLU A 237 -19.31 -9.35 14.08
C GLU A 237 -18.85 -10.77 14.44
N PRO A 238 -18.02 -10.95 15.49
CA PRO A 238 -17.49 -12.25 15.88
C PRO A 238 -18.57 -13.33 15.78
N CYS A 239 -18.26 -14.46 15.13
CA CYS A 239 -19.28 -15.42 14.67
C CYS A 239 -20.24 -15.94 15.75
N PHE A 240 -19.91 -15.77 17.04
CA PHE A 240 -20.77 -16.08 18.19
C PHE A 240 -21.84 -15.01 18.49
N LYS A 241 -21.75 -13.81 17.91
CA LYS A 241 -22.78 -12.76 17.97
C LYS A 241 -23.73 -12.80 16.78
N TRP A 242 -23.33 -13.47 15.70
CA TRP A 242 -24.17 -13.62 14.53
C TRP A 242 -25.26 -14.65 14.83
N GLU A 243 -26.52 -14.22 14.79
CA GLU A 243 -27.68 -15.10 14.91
C GLU A 243 -28.22 -15.45 13.51
N PRO A 244 -28.25 -16.73 13.12
CA PRO A 244 -28.81 -17.14 11.84
C PRO A 244 -30.31 -16.81 11.78
N THR A 245 -30.77 -16.37 10.61
CA THR A 245 -32.21 -16.20 10.40
C THR A 245 -32.93 -17.55 10.43
N GLN A 246 -34.20 -17.55 10.82
CA GLN A 246 -35.01 -18.75 10.88
C GLN A 246 -35.07 -19.50 9.53
N SER A 247 -35.14 -18.75 8.43
CA SER A 247 -35.09 -19.30 7.06
C SER A 247 -33.78 -20.04 6.75
N MET A 248 -32.63 -19.51 7.20
CA MET A 248 -31.34 -20.18 7.05
C MET A 248 -31.28 -21.48 7.87
N LEU A 249 -31.81 -21.47 9.10
CA LEU A 249 -31.88 -22.66 9.93
C LEU A 249 -32.76 -23.76 9.32
N GLU A 250 -33.89 -23.39 8.73
CA GLU A 250 -34.80 -24.33 8.06
C GLU A 250 -34.13 -24.96 6.82
N THR A 251 -33.42 -24.14 6.04
CA THR A 251 -32.69 -24.60 4.85
C THR A 251 -31.54 -25.52 5.23
N ALA A 252 -30.76 -25.18 6.27
CA ALA A 252 -29.67 -26.01 6.77
C ALA A 252 -30.17 -27.36 7.33
N LYS A 253 -31.31 -27.35 8.05
CA LYS A 253 -31.96 -28.57 8.54
C LYS A 253 -32.44 -29.44 7.38
N SER A 254 -33.04 -28.84 6.36
CA SER A 254 -33.49 -29.55 5.15
C SER A 254 -32.33 -30.21 4.39
N ALA A 255 -31.22 -29.47 4.20
CA ALA A 255 -30.01 -30.01 3.56
C ALA A 255 -29.39 -31.16 4.38
N THR A 256 -29.31 -31.01 5.70
CA THR A 256 -28.80 -32.06 6.60
C THR A 256 -29.68 -33.31 6.58
N SER A 257 -31.01 -33.12 6.59
CA SER A 257 -31.96 -34.22 6.45
C SER A 257 -31.83 -34.93 5.12
N SER A 258 -31.56 -34.20 4.04
CA SER A 258 -31.37 -34.76 2.70
C SER A 258 -30.06 -35.54 2.56
N TYR A 259 -28.97 -35.04 3.14
CA TYR A 259 -27.66 -35.72 3.16
C TYR A 259 -27.66 -36.99 4.03
N ASN A 260 -28.37 -36.96 5.16
CA ASN A 260 -28.47 -38.11 6.08
C ASN A 260 -29.57 -39.10 5.69
N ARG A 261 -30.25 -38.93 4.55
CA ARG A 261 -31.10 -40.00 4.02
C ARG A 261 -30.20 -41.16 3.61
N PRO A 262 -30.39 -42.37 4.14
CA PRO A 262 -29.67 -43.54 3.62
C PRO A 262 -30.02 -43.70 2.14
N ASP A 263 -29.01 -43.89 1.29
CA ASP A 263 -29.16 -44.31 -0.11
C ASP A 263 -29.81 -45.72 -0.14
N HIS A 264 -31.12 -45.78 0.09
CA HIS A 264 -31.92 -46.97 -0.15
C HIS A 264 -32.35 -47.00 -1.62
N SER A 265 -31.37 -47.11 -2.51
CA SER A 265 -31.60 -47.62 -3.87
C SER A 265 -30.29 -47.95 -4.56
N GLN A 266 -29.73 -49.12 -4.23
CA GLN A 266 -29.28 -50.12 -5.22
C GLN A 266 -28.74 -51.34 -4.48
N SER A 267 -29.66 -52.21 -4.03
CA SER A 267 -29.40 -53.63 -3.78
C SER A 267 -30.74 -54.34 -3.64
N THR A 268 -31.38 -54.63 -4.76
CA THR A 268 -32.21 -55.83 -4.89
C THR A 268 -32.01 -56.40 -6.29
N ILE A 269 -31.75 -57.71 -6.30
CA ILE A 269 -31.50 -58.65 -7.40
C ILE A 269 -32.52 -58.50 -8.53
#